data_AF-A0A0F8QMU8-F1
#
_entry.id   AF-A0A0F8QMU8-F1
#
_cell.length_a   1.000
_cell.length_b   1.000
_cell.length_c   1.000
_cell.angle_alpha   90.00
_cell.angle_beta   90.00
_cell.angle_gamma   90.00
#
_symmetry.space_group_name_H-M   'P 1'
#
loop_
_entity.id
_entity.type
_entity.pdbx_description
1 polymer ?
#
loop_
_entity_poly.entity_id
_entity_poly.type
_entity_poly.pdbx_seq_one_letter_code
_entity_poly.pdbx_strand_id
1 'polypeptide(L)'
;MDTRFVVVLSTLLILISSVGVGAAAEIIVHNGESIQAAVNSGGNGSVIILEPGTYNQNVTINSDLYDITIKSSTGNPDDVIIQVTEVYGFTFFIEHESGPITFKGITIKGVGDDAYAIYGFDAYSVTVENCKIINQNCGVVSGMVGTIDIINTIFINCKSGIGVGEFVAISGRDNTFIDCGEIVSRAEDDMATVELTNSKIINTKDQPPANNATPVDDPVEPTVPVSEPTEPVSNPTPVETPIETPVEDTGSSSGGSSHSSSSGSSGGGGGSPEPASNVQVKDTSKVFIQNDKPVTFNFTNHVTTVESISFTSKKTMGKTTAITEDLKEKSTIVPDLPEGLVYKSFNVWVGNAGYGSSDNILNASVSFRVDKSWMQENDITSVSLYEYDKEWVKLQTTQVSEDEEFLYFTADVKGFSSFVIIGKSTQRVQEEDEKITAENRAVGDIQEGSETEEAESNPKGNTLLSIGIVTGALLVGAFILKSMKK
;
A
#
# COMPACT_ATOMS: atom_id res chain seq x y z
N MET A 1 -18.60 21.96 33.55
CA MET A 1 -18.64 23.27 32.87
C MET A 1 -17.42 23.42 31.98
N ASP A 2 -17.35 22.53 30.99
CA ASP A 2 -17.15 22.87 29.59
C ASP A 2 -15.87 23.66 29.25
N THR A 3 -14.73 22.99 29.29
CA THR A 3 -13.57 23.37 28.47
C THR A 3 -13.95 23.19 27.00
N ARG A 4 -14.35 24.27 26.32
CA ARG A 4 -14.81 24.21 24.93
C ARG A 4 -13.65 23.89 24.00
N PHE A 5 -13.72 22.74 23.32
CA PHE A 5 -12.89 22.47 22.14
C PHE A 5 -13.13 23.54 21.09
N VAL A 6 -12.07 24.26 20.69
CA VAL A 6 -12.11 25.16 19.53
C VAL A 6 -11.77 24.32 18.31
N VAL A 7 -12.80 23.77 17.65
CA VAL A 7 -12.65 23.19 16.32
C VAL A 7 -12.39 24.34 15.35
N VAL A 8 -11.14 24.51 14.94
CA VAL A 8 -10.78 25.45 13.87
C VAL A 8 -11.21 24.81 12.56
N LEU A 9 -12.38 25.20 12.06
CA LEU A 9 -12.87 24.81 10.75
C LEU A 9 -12.07 25.57 9.68
N SER A 10 -10.95 24.99 9.24
CA SER A 10 -10.14 25.51 8.14
C SER A 10 -10.92 25.45 6.83
N THR A 11 -11.42 26.60 6.38
CA THR A 11 -12.11 26.74 5.10
C THR A 11 -11.10 26.67 3.96
N LEU A 12 -10.97 25.49 3.37
CA LEU A 12 -10.19 25.19 2.16
C LEU A 12 -10.45 26.24 1.06
N LEU A 13 -9.38 26.87 0.55
CA LEU A 13 -9.46 27.91 -0.48
C LEU A 13 -8.51 27.63 -1.65
N ILE A 14 -8.72 26.51 -2.35
CA ILE A 14 -7.95 26.18 -3.56
C ILE A 14 -8.21 27.25 -4.63
N LEU A 15 -7.18 28.05 -4.95
CA LEU A 15 -7.23 29.08 -5.98
C LEU A 15 -7.07 28.49 -7.39
N ILE A 16 -8.08 27.75 -7.85
CA ILE A 16 -8.10 27.18 -9.20
C ILE A 16 -8.25 28.29 -10.25
N SER A 17 -7.18 28.61 -10.96
CA SER A 17 -7.16 29.53 -12.12
C SER A 17 -7.80 28.88 -13.37
N SER A 18 -9.11 28.62 -13.29
CA SER A 18 -9.82 27.76 -14.25
C SER A 18 -10.05 28.39 -15.63
N VAL A 19 -9.51 27.74 -16.67
CA VAL A 19 -10.01 27.85 -18.05
C VAL A 19 -9.92 26.48 -18.74
N GLY A 20 -11.07 25.81 -18.87
CA GLY A 20 -11.22 24.65 -19.77
C GLY A 20 -11.01 23.26 -19.14
N VAL A 21 -11.44 22.25 -19.90
CA VAL A 21 -11.36 20.82 -19.54
C VAL A 21 -9.93 20.31 -19.75
N GLY A 22 -9.40 19.57 -18.78
CA GLY A 22 -8.19 18.75 -18.96
C GLY A 22 -6.88 19.53 -19.16
N ALA A 23 -6.75 20.70 -18.54
CA ALA A 23 -5.50 21.46 -18.51
C ALA A 23 -4.69 21.17 -17.23
N ALA A 24 -3.37 21.09 -17.37
CA ALA A 24 -2.42 21.05 -16.26
C ALA A 24 -2.63 22.26 -15.31
N ALA A 25 -2.87 21.99 -14.03
CA ALA A 25 -3.12 23.03 -13.03
C ALA A 25 -1.90 23.28 -12.14
N GLU A 26 -1.53 24.54 -11.88
CA GLU A 26 -0.70 24.86 -10.72
C GLU A 26 -1.59 24.98 -9.48
N ILE A 27 -1.35 24.13 -8.47
CA ILE A 27 -2.17 24.04 -7.25
C ILE A 27 -1.30 24.38 -6.06
N ILE A 28 -1.52 25.54 -5.44
CA ILE A 28 -0.81 25.94 -4.22
C ILE A 28 -1.45 25.25 -3.02
N VAL A 29 -0.61 24.75 -2.11
CA VAL A 29 -1.01 24.14 -0.83
C VAL A 29 -0.38 24.94 0.29
N HIS A 30 -1.21 25.57 1.12
CA HIS A 30 -0.76 26.34 2.27
C HIS A 30 -0.43 25.43 3.46
N ASN A 31 0.44 25.90 4.38
CA ASN A 31 0.83 25.11 5.55
C ASN A 31 -0.39 24.78 6.44
N GLY A 32 -0.68 23.48 6.58
CA GLY A 32 -1.87 22.97 7.28
C GLY A 32 -3.03 22.55 6.37
N GLU A 33 -2.94 22.80 5.05
CA GLU A 33 -3.86 22.21 4.06
C GLU A 33 -3.43 20.80 3.65
N SER A 34 -4.32 20.08 2.94
CA SER A 34 -4.07 18.70 2.55
C SER A 34 -3.37 18.59 1.19
N ILE A 35 -2.22 17.92 1.18
CA ILE A 35 -1.52 17.55 -0.06
C ILE A 35 -2.35 16.52 -0.83
N GLN A 36 -3.01 15.58 -0.14
CA GLN A 36 -3.91 14.62 -0.79
C GLN A 36 -5.09 15.33 -1.48
N ALA A 37 -5.68 16.37 -0.89
CA ALA A 37 -6.73 17.14 -1.54
C ALA A 37 -6.23 17.88 -2.79
N ALA A 38 -4.96 18.32 -2.80
CA ALA A 38 -4.33 18.90 -3.99
C ALA A 38 -4.03 17.86 -5.07
N VAL A 39 -3.60 16.65 -4.71
CA VAL A 39 -3.46 15.51 -5.65
C VAL A 39 -4.81 15.15 -6.24
N ASN A 40 -5.85 14.94 -5.42
CA ASN A 40 -7.19 14.54 -5.86
C ASN A 40 -7.94 15.62 -6.67
N SER A 41 -7.50 16.89 -6.63
CA SER A 41 -8.03 17.97 -7.46
C SER A 41 -7.13 18.32 -8.66
N GLY A 42 -5.93 17.73 -8.72
CA GLY A 42 -5.04 17.79 -9.87
C GLY A 42 -5.50 16.84 -10.96
N GLY A 43 -5.59 17.34 -12.20
CA GLY A 43 -5.62 16.50 -13.38
C GLY A 43 -4.21 16.15 -13.85
N ASN A 44 -4.11 15.41 -14.94
CA ASN A 44 -2.83 15.07 -15.57
C ASN A 44 -2.01 16.32 -15.95
N GLY A 45 -0.70 16.26 -15.74
CA GLY A 45 0.22 17.40 -15.90
C GLY A 45 0.23 18.40 -14.73
N SER A 46 -0.51 18.18 -13.64
CA SER A 46 -0.65 19.17 -12.57
C SER A 46 0.61 19.33 -11.71
N VAL A 47 0.84 20.56 -11.29
CA VAL A 47 2.01 20.98 -10.52
C VAL A 47 1.56 21.48 -9.15
N ILE A 48 1.75 20.65 -8.14
CA ILE A 48 1.38 20.89 -6.74
C ILE A 48 2.53 21.63 -6.06
N ILE A 49 2.24 22.80 -5.50
CA ILE A 49 3.22 23.77 -4.99
C ILE A 49 3.04 23.92 -3.49
N LEU A 50 3.99 23.40 -2.72
CA LEU A 50 3.92 23.41 -1.27
C LEU A 50 4.56 24.69 -0.70
N GLU A 51 3.81 25.45 0.11
CA GLU A 51 4.37 26.56 0.88
C GLU A 51 5.21 26.07 2.08
N PRO A 52 6.15 26.88 2.60
CA PRO A 52 6.99 26.50 3.74
C PRO A 52 6.17 26.05 4.96
N GLY A 53 6.48 24.88 5.49
CA GLY A 53 5.63 24.23 6.49
C GLY A 53 6.02 22.80 6.85
N THR A 54 5.22 22.20 7.74
CA THR A 54 5.39 20.81 8.17
C THR A 54 4.08 20.04 7.98
N TYR A 55 4.03 19.21 6.95
CA TYR A 55 2.86 18.46 6.52
C TYR A 55 2.91 17.07 7.15
N ASN A 56 1.96 16.79 8.05
CA ASN A 56 1.85 15.53 8.77
C ASN A 56 0.88 14.60 8.03
N GLN A 57 1.31 14.09 6.87
CA GLN A 57 0.45 13.43 5.88
C GLN A 57 1.19 12.31 5.16
N ASN A 58 0.48 11.21 4.92
CA ASN A 58 0.80 10.22 3.88
C ASN A 58 0.01 10.62 2.61
N VAL A 59 0.54 10.35 1.42
CA VAL A 59 -0.08 10.75 0.14
C VAL A 59 -0.08 9.60 -0.86
N THR A 60 -1.24 9.23 -1.36
CA THR A 60 -1.42 8.32 -2.50
C THR A 60 -1.52 9.12 -3.80
N ILE A 61 -0.84 8.65 -4.84
CA ILE A 61 -1.00 9.09 -6.22
C ILE A 61 -1.65 7.94 -6.99
N ASN A 62 -2.85 8.21 -7.50
CA ASN A 62 -3.74 7.20 -8.09
C ASN A 62 -3.30 6.79 -9.51
N SER A 63 -3.71 5.58 -9.89
CA SER A 63 -3.46 4.92 -11.17
C SER A 63 -3.97 5.65 -12.42
N ASP A 64 -4.83 6.67 -12.28
CA ASP A 64 -5.30 7.53 -13.38
C ASP A 64 -4.48 8.82 -13.57
N LEU A 65 -3.46 9.06 -12.73
CA LEU A 65 -2.65 10.28 -12.72
C LEU A 65 -1.25 10.12 -13.38
N TYR A 66 -0.95 10.98 -14.35
CA TYR A 66 0.35 11.10 -15.02
C TYR A 66 0.84 12.55 -15.12
N ASP A 67 2.15 12.71 -15.25
CA ASP A 67 2.88 13.99 -15.33
C ASP A 67 2.65 14.92 -14.13
N ILE A 68 2.53 14.34 -12.93
CA ILE A 68 2.32 15.09 -11.68
C ILE A 68 3.67 15.55 -11.12
N THR A 69 3.81 16.84 -10.84
CA THR A 69 4.95 17.41 -10.11
C THR A 69 4.55 17.90 -8.73
N ILE A 70 5.19 17.40 -7.67
CA ILE A 70 5.06 17.92 -6.30
C ILE A 70 6.36 18.67 -5.96
N LYS A 71 6.29 20.00 -5.84
CA LYS A 71 7.46 20.89 -5.64
C LYS A 71 7.30 21.80 -4.42
N SER A 72 8.42 22.14 -3.78
CA SER A 72 8.47 23.32 -2.91
C SER A 72 8.30 24.61 -3.73
N SER A 73 7.55 25.56 -3.17
CA SER A 73 7.44 26.95 -3.65
C SER A 73 8.76 27.71 -3.67
N THR A 74 9.70 27.39 -2.77
CA THR A 74 11.02 28.04 -2.68
C THR A 74 12.12 27.28 -3.42
N GLY A 75 11.87 26.00 -3.73
CA GLY A 75 12.87 25.06 -4.25
C GLY A 75 13.90 24.58 -3.23
N ASN A 76 13.90 25.10 -2.00
CA ASN A 76 14.77 24.65 -0.91
C ASN A 76 14.10 23.51 -0.11
N PRO A 77 14.72 22.32 0.00
CA PRO A 77 14.14 21.19 0.74
C PRO A 77 14.01 21.43 2.25
N ASP A 78 14.77 22.34 2.86
CA ASP A 78 14.63 22.62 4.29
C ASP A 78 13.35 23.40 4.65
N ASP A 79 12.70 24.05 3.68
CA ASP A 79 11.51 24.89 3.94
C ASP A 79 10.22 24.06 4.01
N VAL A 80 10.18 22.90 3.34
CA VAL A 80 8.99 22.05 3.21
C VAL A 80 9.30 20.65 3.74
N ILE A 81 8.78 20.34 4.92
CA ILE A 81 8.96 19.04 5.58
C ILE A 81 7.65 18.26 5.48
N ILE A 82 7.69 17.08 4.89
CA ILE A 82 6.60 16.11 4.88
C ILE A 82 7.02 14.94 5.76
N GLN A 83 6.21 14.61 6.76
CA GLN A 83 6.50 13.52 7.69
C GLN A 83 5.26 12.65 7.95
N VAL A 84 5.47 11.33 7.94
CA VAL A 84 4.43 10.36 8.29
C VAL A 84 4.07 10.47 9.77
N THR A 85 2.81 10.22 10.11
CA THR A 85 2.35 10.16 11.52
C THR A 85 2.40 8.77 12.12
N GLU A 86 2.63 7.74 11.30
CA GLU A 86 2.52 6.33 11.69
C GLU A 86 3.83 5.57 11.41
N VAL A 87 4.20 4.70 12.34
CA VAL A 87 5.22 3.67 12.10
C VAL A 87 4.63 2.65 11.11
N TYR A 88 5.43 2.12 10.18
CA TYR A 88 5.01 1.28 9.04
C TYR A 88 4.32 2.01 7.87
N GLY A 89 4.33 3.34 7.82
CA GLY A 89 3.76 4.12 6.71
C GLY A 89 4.68 4.39 5.51
N PHE A 90 4.08 4.52 4.32
CA PHE A 90 4.67 5.20 3.16
C PHE A 90 4.37 6.71 3.24
N THR A 91 5.33 7.58 2.91
CA THR A 91 5.05 9.03 2.81
C THR A 91 4.38 9.37 1.48
N PHE A 92 4.92 8.80 0.39
CA PHE A 92 4.29 8.78 -0.93
C PHE A 92 4.12 7.34 -1.41
N PHE A 93 2.89 6.96 -1.73
CA PHE A 93 2.54 5.72 -2.40
C PHE A 93 2.04 6.04 -3.81
N ILE A 94 2.57 5.35 -4.82
CA ILE A 94 2.22 5.51 -6.24
C ILE A 94 1.62 4.20 -6.71
N GLU A 95 0.38 4.24 -7.19
CA GLU A 95 -0.31 3.06 -7.70
C GLU A 95 0.33 2.52 -8.99
N HIS A 96 -0.15 1.37 -9.46
CA HIS A 96 0.29 0.79 -10.72
C HIS A 96 -0.07 1.74 -11.89
N GLU A 97 0.79 1.80 -12.90
CA GLU A 97 0.63 2.58 -14.15
C GLU A 97 0.65 4.13 -14.02
N SER A 98 0.82 4.69 -12.81
CA SER A 98 0.83 6.17 -12.61
C SER A 98 2.21 6.80 -12.84
N GLY A 99 2.43 7.41 -14.01
CA GLY A 99 3.67 8.18 -14.27
C GLY A 99 3.74 8.91 -15.61
N PRO A 100 4.67 9.87 -15.77
CA PRO A 100 5.78 10.19 -14.86
C PRO A 100 5.33 11.00 -13.63
N ILE A 101 6.02 10.83 -12.50
CA ILE A 101 5.82 11.54 -11.24
C ILE A 101 7.14 12.22 -10.84
N THR A 102 7.07 13.46 -10.36
CA THR A 102 8.27 14.26 -10.06
C THR A 102 8.19 14.94 -8.70
N PHE A 103 9.19 14.73 -7.85
CA PHE A 103 9.34 15.36 -6.53
C PHE A 103 10.51 16.35 -6.56
N LYS A 104 10.29 17.63 -6.21
CA LYS A 104 11.34 18.66 -6.25
C LYS A 104 11.47 19.50 -4.99
N GLY A 105 12.68 19.55 -4.42
CA GLY A 105 13.03 20.52 -3.39
C GLY A 105 12.24 20.37 -2.09
N ILE A 106 11.98 19.14 -1.65
CA ILE A 106 11.22 18.83 -0.41
C ILE A 106 12.03 17.93 0.53
N THR A 107 11.74 17.99 1.84
CA THR A 107 12.20 17.01 2.83
C THR A 107 11.12 15.97 3.10
N ILE A 108 11.47 14.68 3.02
CA ILE A 108 10.60 13.53 3.32
C ILE A 108 11.18 12.77 4.50
N LYS A 109 10.48 12.75 5.63
CA LYS A 109 11.02 12.34 6.94
C LYS A 109 10.17 11.24 7.59
N GLY A 110 10.76 10.07 7.80
CA GLY A 110 10.12 8.91 8.39
C GLY A 110 10.09 8.93 9.92
N VAL A 111 9.31 8.01 10.49
CA VAL A 111 9.14 7.81 11.93
C VAL A 111 9.34 6.32 12.26
N GLY A 112 10.46 6.00 12.92
CA GLY A 112 10.87 4.63 13.21
C GLY A 112 11.60 3.94 12.05
N ASP A 113 12.09 2.74 12.31
CA ASP A 113 13.02 2.02 11.43
C ASP A 113 12.35 1.35 10.21
N ASP A 114 11.03 1.43 10.12
CA ASP A 114 10.17 0.72 9.15
C ASP A 114 9.47 1.63 8.12
N ALA A 115 9.67 2.95 8.18
CA ALA A 115 9.03 3.92 7.27
C ALA A 115 9.63 3.93 5.85
N TYR A 116 8.83 4.30 4.84
CA TYR A 116 9.26 4.44 3.46
C TYR A 116 8.97 5.85 2.94
N ALA A 117 9.92 6.48 2.23
CA ALA A 117 9.73 7.85 1.72
C ALA A 117 8.88 7.88 0.44
N ILE A 118 9.36 7.27 -0.64
CA ILE A 118 8.64 7.14 -1.92
C ILE A 118 8.62 5.67 -2.32
N TYR A 119 7.42 5.14 -2.58
CA TYR A 119 7.20 3.77 -3.04
C TYR A 119 6.20 3.78 -4.17
N GLY A 120 6.47 3.06 -5.26
CA GLY A 120 5.49 2.77 -6.29
C GLY A 120 5.57 1.32 -6.75
N PHE A 121 4.50 0.81 -7.35
CA PHE A 121 4.46 -0.60 -7.74
C PHE A 121 4.94 -0.89 -9.17
N ASP A 122 4.20 -0.45 -10.20
CA ASP A 122 4.43 -0.87 -11.60
C ASP A 122 4.38 0.29 -12.60
N ALA A 123 5.19 0.19 -13.65
CA ALA A 123 5.05 0.88 -14.93
C ALA A 123 5.12 2.43 -14.89
N TYR A 124 5.95 2.99 -14.00
CA TYR A 124 6.09 4.44 -13.83
C TYR A 124 7.53 4.95 -13.99
N SER A 125 7.64 6.27 -14.13
CA SER A 125 8.89 7.02 -14.07
C SER A 125 8.84 7.98 -12.89
N VAL A 126 9.79 7.87 -11.93
CA VAL A 126 9.91 8.77 -10.78
C VAL A 126 11.18 9.59 -10.89
N THR A 127 11.04 10.91 -10.86
CA THR A 127 12.16 11.85 -10.70
C THR A 127 12.17 12.41 -9.28
N VAL A 128 13.33 12.36 -8.60
CA VAL A 128 13.53 12.96 -7.27
C VAL A 128 14.69 13.95 -7.36
N GLU A 129 14.39 15.25 -7.30
CA GLU A 129 15.36 16.32 -7.58
C GLU A 129 15.50 17.29 -6.39
N ASN A 130 16.73 17.51 -5.93
CA ASN A 130 17.06 18.46 -4.87
C ASN A 130 16.33 18.20 -3.53
N CYS A 131 15.97 16.94 -3.25
CA CYS A 131 15.21 16.56 -2.06
C CYS A 131 16.12 16.17 -0.89
N LYS A 132 15.54 16.08 0.32
CA LYS A 132 16.14 15.39 1.46
C LYS A 132 15.25 14.23 1.88
N ILE A 133 15.83 13.07 2.16
CA ILE A 133 15.13 11.86 2.57
C ILE A 133 15.77 11.38 3.87
N ILE A 134 14.99 11.34 4.96
CA ILE A 134 15.52 11.26 6.33
C ILE A 134 14.81 10.16 7.12
N ASN A 135 15.56 9.33 7.87
CA ASN A 135 15.04 8.30 8.78
C ASN A 135 14.04 7.34 8.10
N GLN A 136 14.50 6.56 7.12
CA GLN A 136 13.65 5.61 6.37
C GLN A 136 14.24 4.20 6.42
N ASN A 137 13.39 3.18 6.43
CA ASN A 137 13.72 1.80 6.09
C ASN A 137 14.27 1.74 4.66
N CYS A 138 13.55 2.38 3.72
CA CYS A 138 14.06 2.65 2.37
C CYS A 138 13.61 4.02 1.83
N GLY A 139 14.52 4.74 1.18
CA GLY A 139 14.26 6.09 0.69
C GLY A 139 13.37 6.16 -0.54
N VAL A 140 13.81 5.59 -1.67
CA VAL A 140 13.03 5.54 -2.92
C VAL A 140 13.01 4.10 -3.44
N VAL A 141 11.83 3.54 -3.67
CA VAL A 141 11.64 2.15 -4.09
C VAL A 141 10.82 2.07 -5.37
N SER A 142 11.13 1.09 -6.23
CA SER A 142 10.22 0.59 -7.25
C SER A 142 10.07 -0.93 -7.13
N GLY A 143 8.83 -1.40 -7.12
CA GLY A 143 8.50 -2.81 -6.97
C GLY A 143 8.82 -3.63 -8.23
N MET A 144 8.39 -3.15 -9.39
CA MET A 144 8.54 -3.82 -10.69
C MET A 144 8.45 -2.81 -11.84
N VAL A 145 9.18 -3.07 -12.94
CA VAL A 145 9.14 -2.37 -14.25
C VAL A 145 8.99 -0.83 -14.14
N GLY A 146 10.09 -0.10 -14.03
CA GLY A 146 10.04 1.37 -13.94
C GLY A 146 11.36 2.06 -14.16
N THR A 147 11.36 3.40 -14.11
CA THR A 147 12.59 4.21 -14.11
C THR A 147 12.65 5.12 -12.88
N ILE A 148 13.77 5.14 -12.16
CA ILE A 148 14.00 6.09 -11.06
C ILE A 148 15.20 6.98 -11.40
N ASP A 149 14.98 8.29 -11.50
CA ASP A 149 16.02 9.31 -11.71
C ASP A 149 16.21 10.13 -10.42
N ILE A 150 17.34 9.96 -9.74
CA ILE A 150 17.63 10.63 -8.46
C ILE A 150 18.75 11.66 -8.63
N ILE A 151 18.45 12.93 -8.36
CA ILE A 151 19.27 14.08 -8.75
C ILE A 151 19.50 14.98 -7.54
N ASN A 152 20.77 15.27 -7.21
CA ASN A 152 21.17 16.22 -6.15
C ASN A 152 20.43 16.01 -4.81
N THR A 153 20.08 14.77 -4.48
CA THR A 153 19.23 14.41 -3.34
C THR A 153 20.07 13.87 -2.19
N ILE A 154 19.72 14.25 -0.96
CA ILE A 154 20.47 13.89 0.25
C ILE A 154 19.66 12.87 1.07
N PHE A 155 20.22 11.68 1.25
CA PHE A 155 19.68 10.63 2.12
C PHE A 155 20.39 10.70 3.48
N ILE A 156 19.65 10.62 4.59
CA ILE A 156 20.19 10.80 5.95
C ILE A 156 19.61 9.74 6.89
N ASN A 157 20.49 8.91 7.48
CA ASN A 157 20.12 7.87 8.45
C ASN A 157 19.00 6.95 7.93
N CYS A 158 19.04 6.63 6.64
CA CYS A 158 18.17 5.61 6.03
C CYS A 158 18.86 4.25 6.08
N LYS A 159 18.18 3.18 6.49
CA LYS A 159 18.73 1.82 6.45
C LYS A 159 19.16 1.46 5.04
N SER A 160 18.30 1.73 4.05
CA SER A 160 18.63 1.66 2.62
C SER A 160 18.30 2.99 1.93
N GLY A 161 19.20 3.52 1.10
CA GLY A 161 18.94 4.74 0.33
C GLY A 161 17.90 4.53 -0.78
N ILE A 162 18.17 3.55 -1.65
CA ILE A 162 17.38 3.18 -2.82
C ILE A 162 17.00 1.70 -2.71
N GLY A 163 15.77 1.35 -3.05
CA GLY A 163 15.27 -0.02 -3.12
C GLY A 163 15.04 -0.44 -4.56
N VAL A 164 15.63 -1.56 -4.96
CA VAL A 164 15.52 -2.13 -6.30
C VAL A 164 14.44 -3.21 -6.34
N GLY A 165 13.79 -3.33 -7.50
CA GLY A 165 12.85 -4.40 -7.84
C GLY A 165 13.07 -4.89 -9.27
N GLU A 166 12.22 -5.80 -9.74
CA GLU A 166 12.43 -6.47 -11.02
C GLU A 166 12.29 -5.50 -12.22
N PHE A 167 13.18 -5.58 -13.21
CA PHE A 167 13.14 -4.79 -14.45
C PHE A 167 13.18 -3.26 -14.29
N VAL A 168 13.67 -2.75 -13.15
CA VAL A 168 13.81 -1.30 -12.91
C VAL A 168 15.13 -0.77 -13.49
N ALA A 169 15.09 0.41 -14.11
CA ALA A 169 16.29 1.16 -14.49
C ALA A 169 16.47 2.38 -13.57
N ILE A 170 17.56 2.43 -12.81
CA ILE A 170 17.86 3.51 -11.86
C ILE A 170 19.05 4.32 -12.34
N SER A 171 18.85 5.63 -12.54
CA SER A 171 19.94 6.59 -12.71
C SER A 171 20.06 7.50 -11.48
N GLY A 172 21.29 7.87 -11.13
CA GLY A 172 21.55 8.79 -10.05
C GLY A 172 22.71 9.72 -10.37
N ARG A 173 22.58 11.01 -10.02
CA ARG A 173 23.68 11.97 -10.09
C ARG A 173 23.70 12.93 -8.90
N ASP A 174 24.91 13.27 -8.46
CA ASP A 174 25.20 14.31 -7.47
C ASP A 174 24.58 14.06 -6.06
N ASN A 175 24.11 12.85 -5.79
CA ASN A 175 23.43 12.49 -4.55
C ASN A 175 24.42 12.32 -3.38
N THR A 176 23.94 12.48 -2.14
CA THR A 176 24.76 12.28 -0.94
C THR A 176 24.03 11.41 0.08
N PHE A 177 24.67 10.31 0.51
CA PHE A 177 24.14 9.36 1.48
C PHE A 177 24.89 9.51 2.79
N ILE A 178 24.21 9.93 3.86
CA ILE A 178 24.78 10.26 5.16
C ILE A 178 24.30 9.24 6.20
N ASP A 179 25.23 8.52 6.83
CA ASP A 179 24.96 7.45 7.81
C ASP A 179 23.91 6.41 7.37
N CYS A 180 23.80 6.17 6.06
CA CYS A 180 22.93 5.14 5.51
C CYS A 180 23.55 3.75 5.66
N GLY A 181 22.73 2.73 5.93
CA GLY A 181 23.20 1.35 6.08
C GLY A 181 23.71 0.75 4.76
N GLU A 182 22.94 0.96 3.69
CA GLU A 182 23.33 0.69 2.30
C GLU A 182 22.82 1.78 1.35
N ILE A 183 23.50 1.96 0.22
CA ILE A 183 23.08 2.92 -0.82
C ILE A 183 21.90 2.36 -1.62
N VAL A 184 21.99 1.08 -1.99
CA VAL A 184 21.10 0.40 -2.93
C VAL A 184 20.85 -1.02 -2.41
N SER A 185 19.62 -1.27 -1.94
CA SER A 185 19.15 -2.60 -1.55
C SER A 185 18.75 -3.38 -2.81
N ARG A 186 19.21 -4.63 -2.95
CA ARG A 186 18.90 -5.54 -4.07
C ARG A 186 18.56 -6.95 -3.57
N ALA A 187 17.68 -7.65 -4.28
CA ALA A 187 17.59 -9.11 -4.22
C ALA A 187 18.61 -9.75 -5.19
N GLU A 188 18.93 -11.02 -4.96
CA GLU A 188 20.02 -11.72 -5.68
C GLU A 188 19.71 -11.97 -7.17
N ASP A 189 18.43 -11.97 -7.57
CA ASP A 189 17.95 -12.21 -8.93
C ASP A 189 17.48 -10.94 -9.69
N ASP A 190 17.68 -9.73 -9.12
CA ASP A 190 17.14 -8.47 -9.67
C ASP A 190 17.64 -8.15 -11.09
N MET A 191 16.74 -8.25 -12.09
CA MET A 191 16.96 -7.83 -13.48
C MET A 191 16.99 -6.29 -13.70
N ALA A 192 17.64 -5.57 -12.79
CA ALA A 192 17.67 -4.11 -12.74
C ALA A 192 19.05 -3.51 -13.08
N THR A 193 19.04 -2.38 -13.77
CA THR A 193 20.23 -1.54 -14.01
C THR A 193 20.30 -0.41 -12.98
N VAL A 194 21.52 -0.09 -12.50
CA VAL A 194 21.74 0.97 -11.52
C VAL A 194 23.03 1.71 -11.87
N GLU A 195 22.90 2.99 -12.24
CA GLU A 195 24.04 3.86 -12.59
C GLU A 195 24.07 5.09 -11.68
N LEU A 196 24.97 5.09 -10.69
CA LEU A 196 25.18 6.23 -9.79
C LEU A 196 26.45 6.99 -10.14
N THR A 197 26.32 8.27 -10.46
CA THR A 197 27.40 9.17 -10.87
C THR A 197 27.59 10.31 -9.87
N ASN A 198 28.83 10.77 -9.68
CA ASN A 198 29.23 11.86 -8.75
C ASN A 198 28.62 11.79 -7.32
N SER A 199 28.16 10.61 -6.90
CA SER A 199 27.39 10.42 -5.67
C SER A 199 28.31 10.04 -4.51
N LYS A 200 27.99 10.53 -3.31
CA LYS A 200 28.90 10.53 -2.15
C LYS A 200 28.32 9.73 -0.98
N ILE A 201 29.20 9.13 -0.19
CA ILE A 201 28.86 8.43 1.06
C ILE A 201 29.58 9.17 2.19
N ILE A 202 28.89 9.42 3.30
CA ILE A 202 29.43 10.11 4.49
C ILE A 202 28.98 9.36 5.74
N ASN A 203 29.89 8.63 6.37
CA ASN A 203 29.66 8.01 7.68
C ASN A 203 30.15 8.99 8.76
N THR A 204 29.25 9.65 9.49
CA THR A 204 29.66 10.55 10.58
C THR A 204 30.16 9.78 11.79
N LYS A 205 29.71 8.54 11.96
CA LYS A 205 30.17 7.59 13.00
C LYS A 205 31.64 7.16 12.83
N ASP A 206 32.15 7.19 11.60
CA ASP A 206 33.55 6.83 11.27
C ASP A 206 34.48 8.05 11.19
N GLN A 207 33.96 9.26 11.38
CA GLN A 207 34.80 10.46 11.51
C GLN A 207 35.52 10.43 12.87
N PRO A 208 36.86 10.53 12.92
CA PRO A 208 37.53 10.84 14.18
C PRO A 208 37.02 12.19 14.70
N PRO A 209 36.89 12.37 16.03
CA PRO A 209 36.32 13.59 16.59
C PRO A 209 37.08 14.82 16.07
N ALA A 210 36.33 15.84 15.65
CA ALA A 210 36.90 17.03 15.03
C ALA A 210 37.82 17.78 16.01
N ASN A 211 39.14 17.62 15.82
CA ASN A 211 40.20 18.28 16.60
C ASN A 211 40.28 19.78 16.27
N ASN A 212 39.19 20.52 16.52
CA ASN A 212 39.08 21.95 16.26
C ASN A 212 39.67 22.77 17.41
N ALA A 213 41.00 22.70 17.56
CA ALA A 213 41.77 23.50 18.48
C ALA A 213 43.05 24.00 17.80
N THR A 214 42.96 25.14 17.12
CA THR A 214 44.13 25.92 16.71
C THR A 214 44.92 26.32 17.97
N PRO A 215 46.22 25.97 18.08
CA PRO A 215 47.05 26.48 19.17
C PRO A 215 47.17 28.00 19.12
N VAL A 216 47.35 28.61 20.29
CA VAL A 216 47.78 30.00 20.46
C VAL A 216 49.20 29.97 21.01
N ASP A 217 50.09 30.83 20.49
CA ASP A 217 51.53 30.70 20.67
C ASP A 217 52.07 31.03 22.08
N ASP A 218 53.11 30.27 22.46
CA ASP A 218 54.26 30.64 23.32
C ASP A 218 54.08 30.97 24.82
N PRO A 219 55.16 30.89 25.67
CA PRO A 219 56.57 30.58 25.34
C PRO A 219 57.32 29.53 26.22
N VAL A 220 58.20 28.75 25.55
CA VAL A 220 59.62 28.42 25.92
C VAL A 220 60.00 27.59 27.20
N GLU A 221 60.54 26.38 26.93
CA GLU A 221 61.58 25.55 27.63
C GLU A 221 61.52 25.19 29.15
N PRO A 222 62.19 24.09 29.61
CA PRO A 222 62.80 22.91 28.92
C PRO A 222 62.21 21.57 29.52
N THR A 223 62.75 20.32 29.52
CA THR A 223 64.07 19.67 29.24
C THR A 223 63.93 18.25 28.63
N VAL A 224 65.03 17.73 28.07
CA VAL A 224 65.34 16.33 27.65
C VAL A 224 65.79 15.40 28.82
N PRO A 225 66.04 14.06 28.67
CA PRO A 225 65.60 13.04 27.67
C PRO A 225 65.23 11.61 28.21
N VAL A 226 64.64 10.77 27.33
CA VAL A 226 64.86 9.29 27.11
C VAL A 226 64.85 8.26 28.27
N SER A 227 64.00 7.23 28.18
CA SER A 227 64.39 5.78 28.17
C SER A 227 63.22 4.78 28.00
N GLU A 228 63.47 3.69 27.28
CA GLU A 228 62.67 2.46 27.12
C GLU A 228 63.47 1.31 27.79
N PRO A 229 62.85 0.34 28.52
CA PRO A 229 62.78 -1.04 27.98
C PRO A 229 61.70 -2.03 28.54
N THR A 230 61.32 -2.99 27.68
CA THR A 230 61.05 -4.45 27.93
C THR A 230 59.99 -4.96 28.92
N GLU A 231 59.18 -5.93 28.43
CA GLU A 231 58.47 -6.99 29.20
C GLU A 231 59.44 -8.16 29.58
N PRO A 232 59.02 -9.39 30.03
CA PRO A 232 57.72 -9.89 30.53
C PRO A 232 57.83 -10.79 31.81
N VAL A 233 56.80 -11.63 32.06
CA VAL A 233 56.78 -12.94 32.78
C VAL A 233 56.27 -12.99 34.25
N SER A 234 55.15 -13.71 34.45
CA SER A 234 55.01 -14.76 35.49
C SER A 234 53.81 -15.72 35.26
N ASN A 235 54.07 -17.03 35.43
CA ASN A 235 53.11 -18.15 35.58
C ASN A 235 52.94 -18.41 37.13
N PRO A 236 52.14 -19.36 37.71
CA PRO A 236 51.63 -20.62 37.14
C PRO A 236 50.23 -21.16 37.57
N THR A 237 49.89 -22.31 36.96
CA THR A 237 48.98 -23.43 37.35
C THR A 237 49.33 -24.06 38.74
N PRO A 238 48.67 -25.12 39.33
CA PRO A 238 48.06 -26.34 38.68
C PRO A 238 46.88 -27.09 39.40
N VAL A 239 46.60 -28.31 38.91
CA VAL A 239 46.13 -29.58 39.58
C VAL A 239 44.71 -30.13 39.22
N GLU A 240 44.67 -31.46 39.01
CA GLU A 240 43.57 -32.34 38.55
C GLU A 240 42.88 -33.12 39.73
N THR A 241 41.79 -33.88 39.58
CA THR A 241 41.70 -35.34 39.21
C THR A 241 40.31 -35.90 39.63
N PRO A 242 39.88 -37.16 39.31
CA PRO A 242 40.37 -38.19 38.35
C PRO A 242 39.25 -38.72 37.39
N ILE A 243 39.42 -39.93 36.84
CA ILE A 243 38.69 -40.56 35.70
C ILE A 243 38.03 -41.89 36.09
N GLU A 244 36.92 -42.29 35.42
CA GLU A 244 36.60 -43.71 35.13
C GLU A 244 36.05 -43.90 33.68
N THR A 245 36.33 -45.06 33.08
CA THR A 245 35.98 -45.56 31.73
C THR A 245 36.08 -47.13 31.76
N PRO A 246 35.88 -47.94 30.69
CA PRO A 246 35.45 -47.68 29.29
C PRO A 246 34.35 -48.63 28.73
N VAL A 247 33.89 -48.40 27.49
CA VAL A 247 33.70 -49.44 26.45
C VAL A 247 33.98 -48.79 25.07
N GLU A 248 34.61 -49.52 24.14
CA GLU A 248 34.90 -49.08 22.75
C GLU A 248 33.74 -49.52 21.79
N ASP A 249 33.70 -49.27 20.46
CA ASP A 249 34.74 -49.47 19.44
C ASP A 249 34.39 -48.80 18.08
N THR A 250 35.42 -48.60 17.24
CA THR A 250 35.45 -48.19 15.83
C THR A 250 35.02 -46.76 15.44
N GLY A 251 35.96 -45.97 14.89
CA GLY A 251 35.65 -44.66 14.30
C GLY A 251 36.87 -43.76 14.03
N SER A 252 37.72 -44.09 13.04
CA SER A 252 38.91 -43.29 12.69
C SER A 252 38.57 -41.87 12.22
N SER A 253 39.28 -40.85 12.73
CA SER A 253 39.11 -39.46 12.30
C SER A 253 40.41 -38.65 12.34
N SER A 254 40.67 -37.89 11.27
CA SER A 254 41.40 -36.60 11.23
C SER A 254 41.58 -36.21 9.74
N GLY A 255 41.25 -35.00 9.28
CA GLY A 255 40.43 -33.91 9.85
C GLY A 255 39.80 -33.12 8.68
N GLY A 256 39.16 -31.96 8.85
CA GLY A 256 38.90 -31.21 10.07
C GLY A 256 38.78 -29.71 9.79
N SER A 257 37.55 -29.19 9.67
CA SER A 257 37.26 -27.75 9.63
C SER A 257 35.87 -27.46 10.20
N SER A 258 35.80 -26.59 11.20
CA SER A 258 34.56 -26.18 11.85
C SER A 258 33.87 -25.06 11.07
N HIS A 259 32.64 -25.29 10.60
CA HIS A 259 31.78 -24.23 10.08
C HIS A 259 30.53 -24.10 10.96
N SER A 260 30.46 -23.01 11.72
CA SER A 260 29.27 -22.64 12.49
C SER A 260 28.16 -22.20 11.54
N SER A 261 26.98 -22.82 11.65
CA SER A 261 25.81 -22.48 10.83
C SER A 261 25.17 -21.16 11.27
N SER A 262 24.85 -20.31 10.29
CA SER A 262 23.95 -19.15 10.45
C SER A 262 23.00 -19.09 9.26
N SER A 263 21.86 -19.76 9.37
CA SER A 263 20.84 -19.84 8.32
C SER A 263 19.98 -18.58 8.25
N GLY A 264 20.39 -17.60 7.45
CA GLY A 264 19.59 -16.41 7.15
C GLY A 264 18.40 -16.74 6.26
N SER A 265 17.19 -16.79 6.83
CA SER A 265 15.96 -16.79 6.02
C SER A 265 15.61 -15.36 5.62
N SER A 266 15.95 -14.97 4.38
CA SER A 266 15.18 -13.94 3.68
C SER A 266 13.73 -14.43 3.49
N GLY A 267 12.79 -13.51 3.37
CA GLY A 267 11.37 -13.85 3.21
C GLY A 267 10.50 -12.61 3.12
N GLY A 268 10.15 -12.23 1.89
CA GLY A 268 9.39 -11.02 1.60
C GLY A 268 8.08 -10.96 2.36
N GLY A 269 7.89 -9.90 3.14
CA GLY A 269 6.62 -9.55 3.75
C GLY A 269 5.89 -8.57 2.86
N GLY A 270 4.74 -8.96 2.32
CA GLY A 270 3.79 -8.00 1.77
C GLY A 270 3.24 -7.12 2.90
N GLY A 271 2.98 -5.85 2.60
CA GLY A 271 2.20 -4.97 3.46
C GLY A 271 0.71 -5.10 3.18
N SER A 272 -0.13 -4.72 4.14
CA SER A 272 -1.54 -4.43 3.86
C SER A 272 -1.67 -2.93 3.52
N PRO A 273 -2.51 -2.55 2.53
CA PRO A 273 -2.90 -1.17 2.29
C PRO A 273 -3.98 -0.67 3.28
N GLU A 274 -4.58 -1.55 4.09
CA GLU A 274 -5.63 -1.19 5.03
C GLU A 274 -5.04 -0.49 6.28
N PRO A 275 -5.57 0.68 6.69
CA PRO A 275 -5.15 1.33 7.92
C PRO A 275 -5.34 0.43 9.15
N ALA A 276 -4.31 0.36 10.00
CA ALA A 276 -4.33 -0.43 11.24
C ALA A 276 -5.44 0.02 12.23
N SER A 277 -5.98 1.22 12.04
CA SER A 277 -7.17 1.72 12.73
C SER A 277 -8.44 0.96 12.36
N ASN A 278 -8.59 0.47 11.12
CA ASN A 278 -9.75 -0.31 10.65
C ASN A 278 -9.57 -1.83 10.80
N VAL A 279 -8.35 -2.36 10.68
CA VAL A 279 -8.08 -3.80 10.91
C VAL A 279 -8.53 -4.22 12.32
N GLN A 280 -9.41 -5.21 12.44
CA GLN A 280 -9.84 -5.81 13.71
C GLN A 280 -8.77 -6.77 14.22
N VAL A 281 -8.33 -7.69 13.36
CA VAL A 281 -7.33 -8.73 13.64
C VAL A 281 -6.79 -9.28 12.31
N LYS A 282 -5.57 -9.81 12.31
CA LYS A 282 -4.93 -10.38 11.10
C LYS A 282 -4.17 -11.66 11.40
N ASP A 283 -4.13 -12.56 10.42
CA ASP A 283 -3.26 -13.74 10.40
C ASP A 283 -2.30 -13.66 9.19
N THR A 284 -1.15 -14.34 9.27
CA THR A 284 -0.14 -14.35 8.21
C THR A 284 0.42 -15.75 8.02
N SER A 285 0.57 -16.18 6.77
CA SER A 285 1.10 -17.49 6.39
C SER A 285 2.24 -17.34 5.38
N LYS A 286 3.21 -18.25 5.35
CA LYS A 286 4.39 -18.14 4.47
C LYS A 286 4.69 -19.44 3.74
N VAL A 287 4.73 -19.40 2.41
CA VAL A 287 4.84 -20.57 1.52
C VAL A 287 5.83 -20.27 0.40
N PHE A 288 6.55 -21.29 -0.09
CA PHE A 288 7.43 -21.17 -1.25
C PHE A 288 6.64 -21.40 -2.55
N ILE A 289 6.54 -20.37 -3.39
CA ILE A 289 5.78 -20.41 -4.65
C ILE A 289 6.70 -20.82 -5.80
N GLN A 290 6.27 -21.83 -6.56
CA GLN A 290 6.91 -22.30 -7.79
C GLN A 290 5.95 -22.18 -8.97
N ASN A 291 6.49 -21.90 -10.16
CA ASN A 291 5.75 -21.94 -11.40
C ASN A 291 5.09 -23.30 -11.66
N ASP A 292 3.89 -23.30 -12.23
CA ASP A 292 3.08 -24.46 -12.59
C ASP A 292 2.87 -25.44 -11.41
N LYS A 293 2.68 -24.89 -10.21
CA LYS A 293 2.36 -25.67 -8.99
C LYS A 293 1.15 -25.09 -8.26
N PRO A 294 0.30 -25.95 -7.66
CA PRO A 294 -0.67 -25.51 -6.69
C PRO A 294 0.04 -25.00 -5.43
N VAL A 295 -0.46 -23.91 -4.90
CA VAL A 295 -0.01 -23.24 -3.67
C VAL A 295 -1.20 -23.20 -2.72
N THR A 296 -0.96 -23.47 -1.44
CA THR A 296 -1.98 -23.33 -0.39
C THR A 296 -1.36 -22.64 0.82
N PHE A 297 -1.90 -21.49 1.20
CA PHE A 297 -1.57 -20.82 2.45
C PHE A 297 -2.62 -21.19 3.49
N ASN A 298 -2.21 -21.78 4.60
CA ASN A 298 -3.08 -22.09 5.74
C ASN A 298 -2.82 -21.09 6.88
N PHE A 299 -3.87 -20.54 7.47
CA PHE A 299 -3.83 -19.51 8.52
C PHE A 299 -4.03 -20.15 9.90
N THR A 300 -2.95 -20.78 10.38
CA THR A 300 -2.99 -21.71 11.52
C THR A 300 -3.06 -21.04 12.90
N ASN A 301 -3.18 -19.72 12.99
CA ASN A 301 -3.54 -19.07 14.26
C ASN A 301 -5.07 -18.99 14.43
N HIS A 302 -5.84 -19.21 13.34
CA HIS A 302 -7.31 -19.25 13.33
C HIS A 302 -7.98 -17.98 13.90
N VAL A 303 -7.28 -16.83 13.88
CA VAL A 303 -7.74 -15.55 14.45
C VAL A 303 -8.62 -14.72 13.53
N THR A 304 -8.73 -15.11 12.25
CA THR A 304 -9.53 -14.45 11.20
C THR A 304 -10.62 -15.39 10.67
N THR A 305 -11.54 -14.86 9.87
CA THR A 305 -12.62 -15.62 9.21
C THR A 305 -12.12 -16.57 8.12
N VAL A 306 -10.91 -16.38 7.59
CA VAL A 306 -10.29 -17.20 6.54
C VAL A 306 -9.41 -18.29 7.14
N GLU A 307 -9.63 -19.54 6.72
CA GLU A 307 -8.82 -20.71 7.11
C GLU A 307 -7.63 -20.91 6.17
N SER A 308 -7.87 -20.80 4.87
CA SER A 308 -6.86 -21.00 3.85
C SER A 308 -7.25 -20.37 2.53
N ILE A 309 -6.24 -20.16 1.69
CA ILE A 309 -6.40 -19.76 0.29
C ILE A 309 -5.54 -20.64 -0.59
N SER A 310 -6.01 -20.92 -1.81
CA SER A 310 -5.25 -21.73 -2.76
C SER A 310 -5.36 -21.21 -4.19
N PHE A 311 -4.34 -21.50 -5.01
CA PHE A 311 -4.26 -21.14 -6.44
C PHE A 311 -3.14 -21.95 -7.11
N THR A 312 -3.13 -22.02 -8.44
CA THR A 312 -1.96 -22.44 -9.23
C THR A 312 -1.19 -21.20 -9.70
N SER A 313 0.13 -21.15 -9.51
CA SER A 313 0.94 -20.03 -10.01
C SER A 313 1.44 -20.24 -11.45
N LYS A 314 1.53 -19.13 -12.21
CA LYS A 314 2.21 -19.03 -13.52
C LYS A 314 3.66 -18.50 -13.40
N LYS A 315 4.20 -18.31 -12.18
CA LYS A 315 5.56 -17.80 -11.92
C LYS A 315 6.16 -18.41 -10.64
N THR A 316 7.47 -18.31 -10.47
CA THR A 316 8.15 -18.65 -9.22
C THR A 316 8.36 -17.35 -8.44
N MET A 317 7.71 -17.19 -7.27
CA MET A 317 7.85 -16.00 -6.40
C MET A 317 8.72 -16.27 -5.16
N GLY A 318 9.31 -17.47 -5.05
CA GLY A 318 10.10 -17.85 -3.88
C GLY A 318 9.29 -17.84 -2.59
N LYS A 319 9.94 -17.52 -1.45
CA LYS A 319 9.33 -17.54 -0.11
C LYS A 319 8.43 -16.33 0.11
N THR A 320 7.16 -16.50 -0.24
CA THR A 320 6.12 -15.48 -0.25
C THR A 320 5.33 -15.46 1.07
N THR A 321 4.87 -14.28 1.51
CA THR A 321 3.92 -14.13 2.63
C THR A 321 2.52 -13.86 2.09
N ALA A 322 1.50 -14.48 2.68
CA ALA A 322 0.11 -14.07 2.56
C ALA A 322 -0.39 -13.49 3.90
N ILE A 323 -1.30 -12.52 3.82
CA ILE A 323 -2.00 -11.90 4.96
C ILE A 323 -3.49 -12.06 4.72
N THR A 324 -4.23 -12.35 5.79
CA THR A 324 -5.68 -12.17 5.85
C THR A 324 -6.00 -11.27 7.04
N GLU A 325 -6.99 -10.40 6.89
CA GLU A 325 -7.34 -9.43 7.93
C GLU A 325 -8.85 -9.21 8.00
N ASP A 326 -9.42 -9.46 9.17
CA ASP A 326 -10.80 -9.14 9.51
C ASP A 326 -10.88 -7.63 9.81
N LEU A 327 -11.90 -6.95 9.30
CA LEU A 327 -12.07 -5.51 9.44
C LEU A 327 -13.16 -5.14 10.46
N LYS A 328 -13.04 -3.94 11.04
CA LYS A 328 -14.04 -3.36 11.95
C LYS A 328 -15.23 -2.79 11.17
N GLU A 329 -14.95 -2.17 10.02
CA GLU A 329 -15.93 -1.61 9.09
C GLU A 329 -15.69 -2.16 7.67
N LYS A 330 -16.20 -1.50 6.62
CA LYS A 330 -15.79 -1.81 5.23
C LYS A 330 -14.31 -1.45 5.04
N SER A 331 -13.64 -2.04 4.05
CA SER A 331 -12.28 -1.61 3.67
C SER A 331 -12.24 -0.13 3.26
N THR A 332 -11.13 0.55 3.53
CA THR A 332 -10.93 1.92 3.02
C THR A 332 -10.75 1.99 1.51
N ILE A 333 -10.45 0.88 0.83
CA ILE A 333 -10.23 0.86 -0.64
C ILE A 333 -11.51 0.56 -1.46
N VAL A 334 -12.62 0.20 -0.80
CA VAL A 334 -13.92 -0.03 -1.44
C VAL A 334 -14.87 1.14 -1.17
N PRO A 335 -15.67 1.61 -2.15
CA PRO A 335 -16.54 2.77 -1.96
C PRO A 335 -17.64 2.50 -0.93
N ASP A 336 -18.41 1.44 -1.14
CA ASP A 336 -19.58 1.04 -0.35
C ASP A 336 -19.61 -0.48 -0.13
N LEU A 337 -20.59 -1.00 0.61
CA LEU A 337 -20.84 -2.43 0.82
C LEU A 337 -21.97 -2.95 -0.10
N PRO A 338 -21.98 -4.26 -0.45
CA PRO A 338 -23.10 -4.86 -1.20
C PRO A 338 -24.37 -5.00 -0.33
N GLU A 339 -25.54 -4.97 -0.95
CA GLU A 339 -26.83 -5.14 -0.25
C GLU A 339 -26.96 -6.55 0.34
N GLY A 340 -27.23 -6.65 1.65
CA GLY A 340 -27.34 -7.91 2.37
C GLY A 340 -27.36 -7.74 3.89
N LEU A 341 -27.12 -8.83 4.62
CA LEU A 341 -26.69 -8.78 6.02
C LEU A 341 -25.23 -9.22 6.07
N VAL A 342 -24.34 -8.29 6.40
CA VAL A 342 -22.90 -8.55 6.46
C VAL A 342 -22.56 -9.28 7.76
N TYR A 343 -21.87 -10.41 7.64
CA TYR A 343 -21.20 -11.10 8.75
C TYR A 343 -19.82 -10.50 9.01
N LYS A 344 -19.04 -10.33 7.94
CA LYS A 344 -17.65 -9.85 8.01
C LYS A 344 -17.24 -9.17 6.71
N SER A 345 -16.51 -8.06 6.82
CA SER A 345 -15.64 -7.56 5.76
C SER A 345 -14.20 -7.99 6.08
N PHE A 346 -13.47 -8.48 5.10
CA PHE A 346 -12.08 -8.93 5.27
C PHE A 346 -11.27 -8.68 3.99
N ASN A 347 -9.96 -8.52 4.11
CA ASN A 347 -9.06 -8.50 2.94
C ASN A 347 -8.15 -9.72 2.93
N VAL A 348 -7.66 -10.07 1.74
CA VAL A 348 -6.61 -11.09 1.54
C VAL A 348 -5.52 -10.53 0.62
N TRP A 349 -4.27 -10.59 1.08
CA TRP A 349 -3.09 -10.13 0.33
C TRP A 349 -2.12 -11.28 0.14
N VAL A 350 -1.61 -11.49 -1.08
CA VAL A 350 -0.63 -12.55 -1.37
C VAL A 350 0.59 -11.97 -2.07
N GLY A 351 1.73 -12.05 -1.39
CA GLY A 351 2.98 -11.46 -1.82
C GLY A 351 2.99 -9.94 -1.80
N ASN A 352 3.90 -9.37 -2.57
CA ASN A 352 3.89 -7.96 -2.92
C ASN A 352 3.08 -7.80 -4.23
N ALA A 353 3.06 -6.60 -4.83
CA ALA A 353 2.63 -6.35 -6.22
C ALA A 353 1.15 -6.57 -6.57
N GLY A 354 0.28 -6.81 -5.59
CA GLY A 354 -1.02 -7.41 -5.91
C GLY A 354 -0.84 -8.73 -6.68
N TYR A 355 0.24 -9.48 -6.41
CA TYR A 355 0.51 -10.75 -7.09
C TYR A 355 -0.68 -11.70 -6.95
N GLY A 356 -1.32 -11.72 -5.77
CA GLY A 356 -2.58 -12.42 -5.51
C GLY A 356 -3.81 -11.92 -6.29
N SER A 357 -3.81 -10.68 -6.81
CA SER A 357 -4.86 -10.10 -7.65
C SER A 357 -4.46 -9.99 -9.12
N SER A 358 -3.38 -10.67 -9.53
CA SER A 358 -2.78 -10.54 -10.86
C SER A 358 -3.07 -11.76 -11.75
N ASP A 359 -2.97 -11.55 -13.06
CA ASP A 359 -2.97 -12.61 -14.09
C ASP A 359 -1.86 -13.67 -13.89
N ASN A 360 -1.00 -13.59 -12.88
CA ASN A 360 0.02 -14.59 -12.58
C ASN A 360 -0.50 -15.79 -11.75
N ILE A 361 -1.78 -15.80 -11.34
CA ILE A 361 -2.42 -16.95 -10.70
C ILE A 361 -3.58 -17.54 -11.54
N LEU A 362 -4.02 -18.74 -11.17
CA LEU A 362 -5.12 -19.50 -11.79
C LEU A 362 -5.86 -20.31 -10.71
N ASN A 363 -7.14 -20.61 -10.95
CA ASN A 363 -7.96 -21.47 -10.08
C ASN A 363 -7.90 -21.01 -8.61
N ALA A 364 -8.01 -19.71 -8.39
CA ALA A 364 -7.89 -19.12 -7.07
C ALA A 364 -9.16 -19.42 -6.25
N SER A 365 -9.00 -19.70 -4.96
CA SER A 365 -10.10 -19.99 -4.05
C SER A 365 -9.81 -19.54 -2.62
N VAL A 366 -10.87 -19.17 -1.91
CA VAL A 366 -10.85 -18.79 -0.49
C VAL A 366 -11.70 -19.77 0.31
N SER A 367 -11.09 -20.38 1.33
CA SER A 367 -11.76 -21.22 2.32
C SER A 367 -11.93 -20.43 3.62
N PHE A 368 -13.17 -20.27 4.07
CA PHE A 368 -13.53 -19.41 5.20
C PHE A 368 -14.60 -20.05 6.08
N ARG A 369 -14.72 -19.58 7.33
CA ARG A 369 -15.66 -20.08 8.33
C ARG A 369 -16.64 -19.01 8.81
N VAL A 370 -17.85 -19.43 9.19
CA VAL A 370 -18.93 -18.57 9.71
C VAL A 370 -19.47 -19.15 11.02
N ASP A 371 -19.65 -18.28 12.02
CA ASP A 371 -20.22 -18.62 13.33
C ASP A 371 -21.62 -19.26 13.21
N LYS A 372 -21.81 -20.44 13.79
CA LYS A 372 -23.13 -21.08 13.89
C LYS A 372 -24.11 -20.28 14.74
N SER A 373 -23.61 -19.53 15.73
CA SER A 373 -24.41 -18.62 16.56
C SER A 373 -24.96 -17.45 15.74
N TRP A 374 -24.12 -16.78 14.94
CA TRP A 374 -24.55 -15.68 14.07
C TRP A 374 -25.60 -16.12 13.05
N MET A 375 -25.40 -17.29 12.43
CA MET A 375 -26.35 -17.87 11.49
C MET A 375 -27.74 -18.10 12.13
N GLN A 376 -27.77 -18.58 13.38
CA GLN A 376 -28.99 -18.82 14.15
C GLN A 376 -29.65 -17.52 14.65
N GLU A 377 -28.87 -16.55 15.12
CA GLU A 377 -29.37 -15.27 15.63
C GLU A 377 -30.04 -14.43 14.54
N ASN A 378 -29.66 -14.63 13.27
CA ASN A 378 -30.08 -13.81 12.14
C ASN A 378 -30.96 -14.56 11.10
N ASP A 379 -31.50 -15.74 11.44
CA ASP A 379 -32.35 -16.58 10.56
C ASP A 379 -31.71 -16.90 9.19
N ILE A 380 -30.39 -17.04 9.12
CA ILE A 380 -29.65 -17.17 7.85
C ILE A 380 -29.74 -18.60 7.30
N THR A 381 -30.18 -18.73 6.06
CA THR A 381 -30.34 -20.03 5.36
C THR A 381 -29.36 -20.25 4.22
N SER A 382 -28.67 -19.20 3.76
CA SER A 382 -27.53 -19.33 2.84
C SER A 382 -26.52 -18.21 3.05
N VAL A 383 -25.25 -18.55 2.84
CA VAL A 383 -24.12 -17.60 2.81
C VAL A 383 -23.81 -17.26 1.35
N SER A 384 -23.15 -16.14 1.12
CA SER A 384 -22.51 -15.79 -0.15
C SER A 384 -21.27 -14.95 0.12
N LEU A 385 -20.21 -15.19 -0.66
CA LEU A 385 -19.02 -14.36 -0.68
C LEU A 385 -19.17 -13.31 -1.78
N TYR A 386 -18.77 -12.09 -1.53
CA TYR A 386 -18.62 -11.04 -2.54
C TYR A 386 -17.16 -10.65 -2.65
N GLU A 387 -16.63 -10.63 -3.87
CA GLU A 387 -15.28 -10.18 -4.23
C GLU A 387 -15.38 -8.75 -4.81
N TYR A 388 -14.47 -7.85 -4.43
CA TYR A 388 -14.39 -6.52 -5.05
C TYR A 388 -13.39 -6.52 -6.20
N ASP A 389 -13.88 -6.28 -7.41
CA ASP A 389 -13.13 -6.10 -8.65
C ASP A 389 -13.76 -4.91 -9.42
N LYS A 390 -13.49 -3.70 -8.93
CA LYS A 390 -14.09 -2.40 -9.36
C LYS A 390 -15.60 -2.28 -9.09
N GLU A 391 -16.31 -3.40 -9.03
CA GLU A 391 -17.68 -3.58 -8.56
C GLU A 391 -17.76 -4.84 -7.66
N TRP A 392 -18.89 -5.01 -6.96
CA TRP A 392 -19.10 -6.18 -6.08
C TRP A 392 -19.61 -7.39 -6.85
N VAL A 393 -18.72 -8.35 -7.11
CA VAL A 393 -19.04 -9.61 -7.79
C VAL A 393 -19.54 -10.62 -6.77
N LYS A 394 -20.79 -11.09 -6.91
CA LYS A 394 -21.34 -12.16 -6.08
C LYS A 394 -20.79 -13.52 -6.51
N LEU A 395 -20.13 -14.22 -5.60
CA LEU A 395 -19.60 -15.56 -5.80
C LEU A 395 -20.51 -16.63 -5.18
N GLN A 396 -20.49 -17.83 -5.78
CA GLN A 396 -21.17 -19.01 -5.23
C GLN A 396 -20.29 -19.68 -4.18
N THR A 397 -20.85 -19.95 -3.01
CA THR A 397 -20.15 -20.59 -1.88
C THR A 397 -20.63 -22.01 -1.67
N THR A 398 -19.72 -22.97 -1.65
CA THR A 398 -20.03 -24.37 -1.29
C THR A 398 -19.66 -24.61 0.17
N GLN A 399 -20.61 -25.07 0.98
CA GLN A 399 -20.30 -25.56 2.33
C GLN A 399 -19.53 -26.89 2.22
N VAL A 400 -18.36 -26.99 2.85
CA VAL A 400 -17.45 -28.14 2.76
C VAL A 400 -17.42 -28.99 4.02
N SER A 401 -17.62 -28.39 5.19
CA SER A 401 -17.63 -29.07 6.49
C SER A 401 -18.32 -28.23 7.58
N GLU A 402 -18.45 -28.80 8.77
CA GLU A 402 -18.92 -28.12 9.99
C GLU A 402 -18.27 -28.75 11.22
N ASP A 403 -18.18 -28.00 12.32
CA ASP A 403 -17.81 -28.51 13.65
C ASP A 403 -18.85 -28.09 14.71
N GLU A 404 -18.49 -27.94 15.99
CA GLU A 404 -19.41 -27.52 17.04
C GLU A 404 -19.73 -26.01 17.01
N GLU A 405 -18.81 -25.17 16.51
CA GLU A 405 -18.87 -23.70 16.56
C GLU A 405 -19.09 -23.07 15.17
N PHE A 406 -18.57 -23.68 14.09
CA PHE A 406 -18.48 -23.08 12.77
C PHE A 406 -19.09 -23.91 11.63
N LEU A 407 -19.52 -23.22 10.57
CA LEU A 407 -19.75 -23.75 9.23
C LEU A 407 -18.60 -23.32 8.31
N TYR A 408 -18.03 -24.25 7.54
CA TYR A 408 -16.90 -23.98 6.64
C TYR A 408 -17.35 -23.97 5.18
N PHE A 409 -16.90 -22.96 4.44
CA PHE A 409 -17.25 -22.72 3.06
C PHE A 409 -15.99 -22.55 2.20
N THR A 410 -16.12 -22.85 0.90
CA THR A 410 -15.16 -22.45 -0.14
C THR A 410 -15.87 -21.68 -1.25
N ALA A 411 -15.16 -20.76 -1.88
CA ALA A 411 -15.57 -20.10 -3.12
C ALA A 411 -14.36 -19.95 -4.06
N ASP A 412 -14.59 -20.15 -5.35
CA ASP A 412 -13.64 -19.77 -6.40
C ASP A 412 -13.69 -18.23 -6.59
N VAL A 413 -12.52 -17.60 -6.68
CA VAL A 413 -12.32 -16.14 -6.79
C VAL A 413 -11.50 -15.82 -8.05
N LYS A 414 -11.53 -14.58 -8.55
CA LYS A 414 -10.61 -14.16 -9.62
C LYS A 414 -9.20 -13.95 -9.04
N GLY A 415 -9.12 -13.30 -7.89
CA GLY A 415 -7.88 -13.00 -7.18
C GLY A 415 -8.09 -12.81 -5.69
N PHE A 416 -7.17 -12.11 -5.04
CA PHE A 416 -7.22 -11.80 -3.61
C PHE A 416 -7.19 -10.28 -3.41
N SER A 417 -8.32 -9.73 -2.95
CA SER A 417 -8.55 -8.31 -2.72
C SER A 417 -9.40 -8.09 -1.44
N SER A 418 -10.36 -7.17 -1.46
CA SER A 418 -11.37 -6.99 -0.41
C SER A 418 -12.59 -7.88 -0.65
N PHE A 419 -13.08 -8.49 0.42
CA PHE A 419 -14.20 -9.43 0.41
C PHE A 419 -15.24 -9.10 1.48
N VAL A 420 -16.49 -9.51 1.23
CA VAL A 420 -17.58 -9.42 2.20
C VAL A 420 -18.36 -10.74 2.25
N ILE A 421 -18.55 -11.27 3.45
CA ILE A 421 -19.43 -12.41 3.72
C ILE A 421 -20.83 -11.86 4.02
N ILE A 422 -21.81 -12.24 3.22
CA ILE A 422 -23.23 -11.91 3.40
C ILE A 422 -24.05 -13.16 3.68
N GLY A 423 -24.95 -13.08 4.65
CA GLY A 423 -26.01 -14.06 4.86
C GLY A 423 -27.33 -13.59 4.25
N LYS A 424 -28.08 -14.52 3.66
CA LYS A 424 -29.49 -14.32 3.27
C LYS A 424 -30.40 -15.05 4.26
N SER A 425 -31.32 -14.31 4.88
CA SER A 425 -32.37 -14.87 5.74
C SER A 425 -33.66 -15.13 4.96
N THR A 426 -34.46 -16.08 5.43
CA THR A 426 -35.73 -16.49 4.79
C THR A 426 -36.72 -15.32 4.63
N GLN A 427 -36.69 -14.33 5.52
CA GLN A 427 -37.60 -13.19 5.50
C GLN A 427 -37.30 -12.26 4.31
N ARG A 428 -36.02 -11.95 4.04
CA ARG A 428 -35.64 -11.08 2.90
C ARG A 428 -35.86 -11.72 1.52
N VAL A 429 -35.96 -13.06 1.44
CA VAL A 429 -36.37 -13.74 0.19
C VAL A 429 -37.75 -13.25 -0.25
N GLN A 430 -38.69 -13.13 0.70
CA GLN A 430 -40.06 -12.71 0.42
C GLN A 430 -40.13 -11.23 0.02
N GLU A 431 -39.30 -10.37 0.62
CA GLU A 431 -39.22 -8.95 0.28
C GLU A 431 -38.63 -8.72 -1.13
N GLU A 432 -37.61 -9.49 -1.54
CA GLU A 432 -37.09 -9.46 -2.92
C GLU A 432 -38.13 -9.96 -3.93
N ASP A 433 -38.79 -11.09 -3.66
CA ASP A 433 -39.83 -11.65 -4.54
C ASP A 433 -41.02 -10.68 -4.68
N GLU A 434 -41.47 -10.02 -3.61
CA GLU A 434 -42.51 -9.00 -3.70
C GLU A 434 -42.06 -7.76 -4.48
N LYS A 435 -40.81 -7.30 -4.32
CA LYS A 435 -40.23 -6.15 -5.04
C LYS A 435 -40.15 -6.42 -6.54
N ILE A 436 -39.65 -7.60 -6.93
CA ILE A 436 -39.63 -8.07 -8.33
C ILE A 436 -41.05 -8.20 -8.89
N THR A 437 -42.01 -8.72 -8.11
CA THR A 437 -43.40 -8.86 -8.56
C THR A 437 -44.15 -7.52 -8.57
N ALA A 438 -43.67 -6.48 -7.86
CA ALA A 438 -44.20 -5.13 -7.92
C ALA A 438 -43.78 -4.40 -9.20
N GLU A 439 -42.51 -4.46 -9.58
CA GLU A 439 -42.03 -3.86 -10.83
C GLU A 439 -42.70 -4.49 -12.06
N ASN A 440 -42.82 -5.82 -12.09
CA ASN A 440 -43.52 -6.53 -13.18
C ASN A 440 -45.03 -6.22 -13.26
N ARG A 441 -45.66 -5.71 -12.19
CA ARG A 441 -47.06 -5.23 -12.22
C ARG A 441 -47.21 -3.79 -12.71
N ALA A 442 -46.13 -3.02 -12.81
CA ALA A 442 -46.17 -1.66 -13.35
C ALA A 442 -46.18 -1.62 -14.90
N VAL A 443 -45.93 -2.76 -15.57
CA VAL A 443 -45.79 -2.88 -17.03
C VAL A 443 -46.62 -4.07 -17.55
N GLY A 444 -47.94 -4.07 -17.33
CA GLY A 444 -48.76 -5.26 -17.61
C GLY A 444 -50.29 -5.09 -17.68
N ASP A 445 -50.78 -4.27 -18.62
CA ASP A 445 -52.13 -4.35 -19.21
C ASP A 445 -52.04 -3.68 -20.60
N ILE A 446 -52.58 -4.19 -21.71
CA ILE A 446 -53.93 -4.74 -21.96
C ILE A 446 -53.91 -5.98 -22.92
N GLN A 447 -54.85 -6.91 -22.73
CA GLN A 447 -55.20 -8.11 -23.54
C GLN A 447 -56.34 -7.83 -24.58
N GLU A 448 -56.63 -8.58 -25.65
CA GLU A 448 -56.05 -9.81 -26.28
C GLU A 448 -56.63 -10.00 -27.72
N GLY A 449 -55.95 -10.80 -28.58
CA GLY A 449 -56.50 -11.39 -29.83
C GLY A 449 -56.10 -10.68 -31.14
N SER A 450 -56.10 -11.32 -32.32
CA SER A 450 -56.47 -12.72 -32.68
C SER A 450 -55.57 -13.28 -33.81
N GLU A 451 -55.83 -14.49 -34.30
CA GLU A 451 -54.99 -15.23 -35.26
C GLU A 451 -55.14 -14.83 -36.76
N THR A 452 -54.18 -15.34 -37.56
CA THR A 452 -54.20 -15.71 -39.00
C THR A 452 -53.91 -14.73 -40.16
N GLU A 453 -53.17 -15.33 -41.12
CA GLU A 453 -52.92 -15.00 -42.56
C GLU A 453 -51.88 -13.96 -43.00
N GLU A 454 -51.35 -14.20 -44.20
CA GLU A 454 -50.15 -13.59 -44.81
C GLU A 454 -50.49 -12.44 -45.78
N ALA A 455 -49.59 -11.47 -45.94
CA ALA A 455 -49.11 -10.94 -47.24
C ALA A 455 -48.17 -9.73 -47.09
N GLU A 456 -47.25 -9.55 -48.03
CA GLU A 456 -46.49 -8.29 -48.17
C GLU A 456 -47.37 -7.17 -48.78
N SER A 457 -47.26 -5.95 -48.29
CA SER A 457 -47.00 -4.76 -49.14
C SER A 457 -46.86 -3.45 -48.35
N ASN A 458 -46.06 -2.53 -48.88
CA ASN A 458 -45.91 -1.13 -48.46
C ASN A 458 -46.03 -0.28 -49.74
N PRO A 459 -46.89 0.75 -49.80
CA PRO A 459 -46.32 2.10 -49.64
C PRO A 459 -47.25 3.17 -49.01
N LYS A 460 -46.67 3.95 -48.09
CA LYS A 460 -46.79 5.42 -47.95
C LYS A 460 -48.19 6.08 -47.92
N GLY A 461 -48.55 6.67 -46.77
CA GLY A 461 -49.60 7.71 -46.66
C GLY A 461 -49.35 8.66 -45.47
N ASN A 462 -49.33 9.97 -45.73
CA ASN A 462 -49.04 11.01 -44.71
C ASN A 462 -50.21 11.22 -43.73
N THR A 463 -49.97 11.88 -42.57
CA THR A 463 -50.46 13.26 -42.26
C THR A 463 -50.65 13.51 -40.74
N LEU A 464 -49.78 14.34 -40.12
CA LEU A 464 -49.96 15.05 -38.82
C LEU A 464 -50.20 14.16 -37.55
N LEU A 465 -50.07 14.62 -36.30
CA LEU A 465 -49.59 15.89 -35.71
C LEU A 465 -48.92 15.56 -34.35
N SER A 466 -47.68 15.98 -34.11
CA SER A 466 -47.04 15.88 -32.78
C SER A 466 -46.80 17.28 -32.18
N ILE A 467 -47.77 17.77 -31.42
CA ILE A 467 -47.56 18.92 -30.53
C ILE A 467 -46.91 18.40 -29.25
N GLY A 468 -45.62 18.64 -29.09
CA GLY A 468 -44.93 18.38 -27.82
C GLY A 468 -45.06 19.55 -26.84
N ILE A 469 -44.64 19.33 -25.60
CA ILE A 469 -44.13 20.37 -24.70
C ILE A 469 -42.88 19.79 -24.02
N VAL A 470 -41.79 20.56 -24.05
CA VAL A 470 -40.58 20.32 -23.25
C VAL A 470 -40.47 21.44 -22.24
N THR A 471 -40.46 21.10 -20.95
CA THR A 471 -40.06 21.99 -19.86
C THR A 471 -39.36 21.15 -18.79
N GLY A 472 -38.13 21.45 -18.34
CA GLY A 472 -37.25 22.56 -18.70
C GLY A 472 -36.68 23.21 -17.45
N ALA A 473 -35.45 22.88 -17.11
CA ALA A 473 -34.72 23.52 -16.02
C ALA A 473 -33.90 24.70 -16.55
N LEU A 474 -33.82 25.79 -15.77
CA LEU A 474 -32.57 26.43 -15.31
C LEU A 474 -32.86 27.80 -14.65
N LEU A 475 -32.30 27.98 -13.46
CA LEU A 475 -31.72 29.21 -12.87
C LEU A 475 -32.41 30.58 -13.05
N VAL A 476 -32.50 31.33 -11.95
CA VAL A 476 -31.51 32.38 -11.60
C VAL A 476 -31.72 32.82 -10.14
N GLY A 477 -30.63 33.03 -9.40
CA GLY A 477 -30.68 33.60 -8.06
C GLY A 477 -30.56 35.14 -8.08
N ALA A 478 -31.42 35.83 -7.33
CA ALA A 478 -31.28 37.26 -7.06
C ALA A 478 -31.60 37.54 -5.59
N PHE A 479 -30.59 37.91 -4.81
CA PHE A 479 -30.71 38.23 -3.39
C PHE A 479 -31.31 39.63 -3.20
N ILE A 480 -32.26 39.76 -2.26
CA ILE A 480 -32.63 40.98 -1.53
C ILE A 480 -32.90 42.25 -2.37
N LEU A 481 -34.17 42.69 -2.38
CA LEU A 481 -34.43 44.08 -1.99
C LEU A 481 -35.66 44.21 -1.07
N LYS A 482 -35.37 44.47 0.21
CA LYS A 482 -36.33 44.78 1.27
C LYS A 482 -36.56 46.29 1.32
N SER A 483 -37.73 46.80 0.88
CA SER A 483 -38.33 48.00 1.46
C SER A 483 -39.73 48.33 0.90
N MET A 484 -40.60 48.78 1.82
CA MET A 484 -41.71 49.74 1.62
C MET A 484 -42.86 49.32 0.67
N LYS A 485 -44.09 49.21 1.20
CA LYS A 485 -45.07 50.31 1.33
C LYS A 485 -45.34 51.00 -0.03
N LYS A 486 -46.58 51.06 -0.52
CA LYS A 486 -47.86 51.09 0.22
C LYS A 486 -49.01 50.56 -0.64
#